data_AF-A0A1J3D9T3-F1
#
_entry.id   AF-A0A1J3D9T3-F1
#
_cell.length_a   1.000
_cell.length_b   1.000
_cell.length_c   1.000
_cell.angle_alpha   90.00
_cell.angle_beta   90.00
_cell.angle_gamma   90.00
#
_symmetry.space_group_name_H-M   'P 1'
#
loop_
_entity.id
_entity.type
_entity.pdbx_description
1 polymer ?
#
loop_
_entity_poly.entity_id
_entity_poly.type
_entity_poly.pdbx_seq_one_letter_code
_entity_poly.pdbx_strand_id
1 'polypeptide(L)'
;TSIISTHDGENIEDEPRRSKRARKEKSFGDYFLVFLIENAPRTYAEAMSIPDAPYWKEAVNSEIDSLLQHHTYEICDLPEGCK
;
A
#
# COMPACT_ATOMS: atom_id res chain seq x y z
N THR A 1 17.65 -21.57 40.01
CA THR A 1 16.79 -22.70 39.61
C THR A 1 16.27 -22.39 38.23
N SER A 2 16.82 -23.05 37.20
CA SER A 2 16.45 -22.80 35.80
C SER A 2 15.14 -23.52 35.49
N ILE A 3 14.12 -22.79 35.07
CA ILE A 3 12.85 -23.35 34.61
C ILE A 3 13.01 -23.67 33.13
N ILE A 4 12.93 -24.96 32.80
CA ILE A 4 12.86 -25.47 31.43
C ILE A 4 11.54 -24.99 30.85
N SER A 5 11.59 -24.09 29.86
CA SER A 5 10.42 -23.73 29.06
C SER A 5 10.22 -24.82 28.01
N THR A 6 9.27 -25.71 28.25
CA THR A 6 8.76 -26.65 27.25
C THR A 6 8.06 -25.85 26.15
N HIS A 7 8.73 -25.75 25.01
CA HIS A 7 8.10 -25.35 23.75
C HIS A 7 7.22 -26.53 23.32
N ASP A 8 5.94 -26.46 23.67
CA ASP A 8 4.89 -27.17 22.94
C ASP A 8 4.54 -26.29 21.73
N GLY A 9 5.11 -26.66 20.59
CA GLY A 9 4.82 -26.04 19.31
C GLY A 9 3.46 -26.48 18.82
N GLU A 10 2.39 -25.88 19.35
CA GLU A 10 1.14 -25.82 18.63
C GLU A 10 1.35 -24.93 17.42
N ASN A 11 1.40 -25.57 16.25
CA ASN A 11 1.35 -24.93 14.95
C ASN A 11 -0.05 -24.31 14.80
N ILE A 12 -0.25 -23.14 15.40
CA ILE A 12 -1.41 -22.30 15.15
C ILE A 12 -1.17 -21.78 13.73
N GLU A 13 -1.80 -22.43 12.75
CA GLU A 13 -1.99 -21.81 11.45
C GLU A 13 -2.61 -20.44 11.72
N ASP A 14 -1.82 -19.38 11.55
CA ASP A 14 -2.23 -17.98 11.68
C ASP A 14 -3.19 -17.64 10.52
N GLU A 15 -4.37 -18.27 10.51
CA GLU A 15 -5.42 -17.91 9.58
C GLU A 15 -5.78 -16.45 9.82
N PRO A 16 -5.78 -15.60 8.77
CA PRO A 16 -6.16 -14.22 8.90
C PRO A 16 -7.56 -14.13 9.49
N ARG A 17 -7.67 -13.57 10.69
CA ARG A 17 -8.95 -13.52 11.41
C ARG A 17 -10.00 -12.78 10.58
N ARG A 18 -10.91 -13.53 9.97
CA ARG A 18 -11.94 -12.97 9.11
C ARG A 18 -13.08 -12.37 9.93
N SER A 19 -13.47 -11.15 9.60
CA SER A 19 -14.68 -10.55 10.18
C SER A 19 -15.90 -11.40 9.83
N LYS A 20 -16.63 -11.87 10.85
CA LYS A 20 -17.95 -12.51 10.70
C LYS A 20 -19.10 -11.49 10.59
N ARG A 21 -18.79 -10.18 10.66
CA ARG A 21 -19.82 -9.13 10.64
C ARG A 21 -20.46 -9.09 9.26
N ALA A 22 -21.80 -9.10 9.23
CA ALA A 22 -22.55 -8.85 8.01
C ALA A 22 -22.14 -7.50 7.42
N ARG A 23 -21.83 -7.47 6.11
CA ARG A 23 -21.54 -6.22 5.40
C ARG A 23 -22.80 -5.37 5.38
N LYS A 24 -22.79 -4.23 6.05
CA LYS A 24 -23.79 -3.18 5.83
C LYS A 24 -23.40 -2.38 4.60
N GLU A 25 -24.36 -2.16 3.72
CA GLU A 25 -24.16 -1.28 2.56
C GLU A 25 -23.90 0.14 3.05
N LYS A 26 -22.88 0.79 2.49
CA LYS A 26 -22.59 2.20 2.75
C LYS A 26 -23.43 3.01 1.77
N SER A 27 -24.41 3.76 2.26
CA SER A 27 -25.06 4.82 1.49
C SER A 27 -24.35 6.14 1.80
N PHE A 28 -23.86 6.81 0.78
CA PHE A 28 -23.19 8.11 0.94
C PHE A 28 -24.17 9.30 0.86
N GLY A 29 -25.46 9.04 0.59
CA GLY A 29 -26.51 10.04 0.44
C GLY A 29 -26.45 10.77 -0.91
N ASP A 30 -27.49 11.57 -1.19
CA ASP A 30 -27.63 12.34 -2.44
C ASP A 30 -26.54 13.42 -2.62
N TYR A 31 -25.81 13.75 -1.56
CA TYR A 31 -24.70 14.69 -1.56
C TYR A 31 -23.33 14.03 -1.62
N PHE A 32 -23.24 12.77 -2.05
CA PHE A 32 -21.96 12.17 -2.38
C PHE A 32 -21.43 12.79 -3.67
N LEU A 33 -20.86 13.99 -3.52
CA LEU A 33 -20.05 14.64 -4.53
C LEU A 33 -18.78 13.82 -4.67
N VAL A 34 -18.83 12.82 -5.56
CA VAL A 34 -17.61 12.42 -6.25
C VAL A 34 -17.16 13.69 -6.95
N PHE A 35 -16.10 14.32 -6.43
CA PHE A 35 -15.34 15.28 -7.21
C PHE A 35 -14.87 14.49 -8.43
N LEU A 36 -15.68 14.49 -9.49
CA LEU A 36 -15.27 14.09 -10.82
C LEU A 36 -14.14 15.04 -11.12
N ILE A 37 -12.93 14.50 -10.97
CA ILE A 37 -11.70 15.22 -11.17
C ILE A 37 -11.58 15.42 -12.68
N GLU A 38 -12.44 16.26 -13.26
CA GLU A 38 -12.31 16.68 -14.66
C GLU A 38 -10.91 17.29 -14.88
N ASN A 39 -10.32 17.85 -13.82
CA ASN A 39 -8.98 18.40 -13.77
C ASN A 39 -7.91 17.43 -13.22
N ALA A 40 -8.22 16.13 -13.07
CA ALA A 40 -7.17 15.17 -12.72
C ALA A 40 -6.35 14.92 -13.97
N PRO A 41 -5.03 14.82 -13.82
CA PRO A 41 -4.21 14.38 -14.92
C PRO A 41 -4.63 12.97 -15.35
N ARG A 42 -5.01 12.83 -16.61
CA ARG A 42 -5.39 11.53 -17.20
C ARG A 42 -4.18 10.79 -17.74
N THR A 43 -3.06 11.49 -17.91
CA THR A 43 -1.81 10.95 -18.41
C THR A 43 -0.66 11.32 -17.48
N TYR A 44 0.41 10.52 -17.52
CA TYR A 44 1.64 10.84 -16.80
C TYR A 44 2.22 12.19 -17.24
N ALA A 45 2.20 12.49 -18.54
CA ALA A 45 2.71 13.75 -19.06
C ALA A 45 1.94 14.95 -18.49
N GLU A 46 0.61 14.85 -18.41
CA GLU A 46 -0.23 15.87 -17.77
C GLU A 46 0.08 15.99 -16.28
N ALA A 47 0.20 14.86 -15.57
CA ALA A 47 0.53 14.86 -14.14
C ALA A 47 1.88 15.54 -13.87
N MET A 48 2.88 15.28 -14.71
CA MET A 48 4.22 15.85 -14.60
C MET A 48 4.29 17.32 -15.03
N SER A 49 3.26 17.83 -15.71
CA SER A 49 3.14 19.25 -16.08
C SER A 49 2.53 20.11 -14.97
N ILE A 50 1.95 19.48 -13.93
CA ILE A 50 1.35 20.16 -12.78
C ILE A 50 2.49 20.75 -11.92
N PRO A 51 2.33 21.95 -11.32
CA PRO A 51 3.33 22.56 -10.46
C PRO A 51 3.80 21.69 -9.29
N ASP A 52 2.95 20.75 -8.85
CA ASP A 52 3.21 19.88 -7.71
C ASP A 52 4.03 18.63 -8.05
N ALA A 53 4.21 18.33 -9.34
CA ALA A 53 5.01 17.20 -9.81
C ALA A 53 6.41 17.07 -9.17
N PRO A 54 7.22 18.14 -9.01
CA PRO A 54 8.50 18.04 -8.33
C PRO A 54 8.38 17.57 -6.88
N TYR A 55 7.37 18.02 -6.14
CA TYR A 55 7.16 17.61 -4.74
C TYR A 55 6.78 16.14 -4.63
N TRP A 56 5.93 15.64 -5.53
CA TRP A 56 5.58 14.22 -5.55
C TRP A 56 6.78 13.35 -5.92
N LYS A 57 7.60 13.81 -6.87
CA LYS A 57 8.84 13.12 -7.23
C LYS A 57 9.81 13.03 -6.05
N GLU A 58 9.99 14.13 -5.32
CA GLU A 58 10.82 14.15 -4.11
C GLU A 58 10.26 13.23 -3.03
N ALA A 59 8.96 13.26 -2.78
CA ALA A 59 8.30 12.38 -1.81
C ALA A 59 8.48 10.89 -2.15
N VAL A 60 8.30 10.53 -3.43
CA VAL A 60 8.51 9.15 -3.91
C VAL A 60 9.96 8.73 -3.74
N ASN A 61 10.92 9.59 -4.09
CA ASN A 61 12.33 9.30 -3.91
C ASN A 61 12.67 9.10 -2.42
N SER A 62 12.19 9.97 -1.54
CA SER A 62 12.40 9.88 -0.09
C SER A 62 11.84 8.56 0.47
N GLU A 63 10.65 8.14 0.03
CA GLU A 63 10.07 6.86 0.43
C GLU A 63 10.96 5.70 -0.04
N ILE A 64 11.38 5.68 -1.32
CA ILE A 64 12.27 4.65 -1.88
C ILE A 64 13.58 4.57 -1.10
N ASP A 65 14.21 5.71 -0.84
CA ASP A 65 15.46 5.79 -0.07
C ASP A 65 15.27 5.23 1.35
N SER A 66 14.14 5.54 1.99
CA SER A 66 13.81 5.00 3.31
C SER A 66 13.59 3.49 3.29
N LEU A 67 12.93 2.93 2.28
CA LEU A 67 12.69 1.50 2.15
C LEU A 67 14.00 0.73 1.94
N LEU A 68 14.89 1.29 1.11
CA LEU A 68 16.23 0.74 0.88
C LEU A 68 17.09 0.83 2.14
N GLN A 69 17.04 1.96 2.88
CA GLN A 69 17.78 2.16 4.12
C GLN A 69 17.37 1.17 5.21
N HIS A 70 16.08 0.88 5.34
CA HIS A 70 15.57 -0.05 6.35
C HIS A 70 15.60 -1.51 5.90
N HIS A 71 16.09 -1.80 4.69
CA HIS A 71 16.12 -3.15 4.10
C HIS A 71 14.75 -3.86 4.15
N THR A 72 13.67 -3.10 4.03
CA THR A 72 12.30 -3.64 4.04
C THR A 72 11.80 -3.99 2.64
N TYR A 73 12.51 -3.56 1.60
CA TYR A 73 12.19 -3.81 0.20
C TYR A 73 13.46 -4.02 -0.64
N GLU A 74 13.39 -4.90 -1.64
CA GLU A 74 14.45 -5.14 -2.62
C GLU A 74 13.90 -4.88 -4.03
N ILE A 75 14.65 -4.13 -4.84
CA ILE A 75 14.29 -3.89 -6.24
C ILE A 75 14.72 -5.10 -7.06
N CYS A 76 13.75 -5.81 -7.62
CA CYS A 76 14.00 -6.96 -8.48
C CYS A 76 13.80 -6.58 -9.95
N ASP A 77 14.61 -7.20 -10.82
CA ASP A 77 14.42 -7.08 -12.26
C ASP A 77 13.11 -7.77 -12.70
N LEU A 78 12.51 -7.21 -13.75
CA LEU A 78 11.33 -7.79 -14.37
C LEU A 78 11.71 -9.11 -15.05
N PRO A 79 10.96 -10.21 -14.86
CA PRO A 79 11.25 -11.48 -15.52
C PRO A 79 11.15 -11.36 -17.04
N GLU A 80 11.92 -12.19 -17.75
CA GLU A 80 11.96 -12.18 -19.21
C GLU A 80 10.56 -12.39 -19.82
N GLY A 81 10.19 -11.55 -20.78
CA GLY A 81 8.93 -11.64 -21.51
C GLY A 81 7.78 -10.80 -20.96
N CYS A 82 7.96 -10.07 -19.86
CA CYS A 82 6.98 -9.10 -19.36
C CYS A 82 7.26 -7.69 -19.92
N LYS A 83 6.19 -6.96 -20.29
CA LYS A 83 6.18 -5.54 -20.68
C LYS A 83 5.18 -4.78 -19.84
#